data_AF-A0A395IJ14-F1
#
_entry.id   AF-A0A395IJ14-F1
#
_cell.length_a   1.000
_cell.length_b   1.000
_cell.length_c   1.000
_cell.angle_alpha   90.00
_cell.angle_beta   90.00
_cell.angle_gamma   90.00
#
_symmetry.space_group_name_H-M   'P 1'
#
loop_
_entity.id
_entity.type
_entity.pdbx_description
1 polymer ?
#
loop_
_entity_poly.entity_id
_entity_poly.type
_entity_poly.pdbx_seq_one_letter_code
_entity_poly.pdbx_strand_id
1 'polypeptide(L)'
;MRITTSYYVHGHRGRATVEKKDVLSHHEVLTRLDGYDPERGVKVVGHRELFLKEMGCLLEPGFDQLRNTWQKTAQLEQFDEELYKVVDGDAQNDKYLIATSEQPISAFHADEWLTAKDVPIRYAGFSSCYRREAGSHGRDAWGIFRVHQFEKIEQFVLTDPEKSWEEFDQSSQSSQVPSNNAAAKKYDLEAWFPFQGEYKELVSCSNCTDYQSRALEIRYGTKLQTEIRKKYVHALNSTLCATERALCCLLENFQTEEGFNVPAPLRKYLPGAPEFIPFSKELPKDTTSQKAKGKSDKSTKNQRSRLLVLRLPRRRRS
;
A
#
# COMPACT_ATOMS: atom_id res chain seq x y z
N MET A 1 -9.02 -18.90 -18.27
CA MET A 1 -7.62 -18.48 -18.48
C MET A 1 -7.04 -18.28 -17.09
N ARG A 2 -6.20 -19.20 -16.59
CA ARG A 2 -5.68 -19.18 -15.21
C ARG A 2 -4.51 -18.20 -15.15
N ILE A 3 -4.73 -17.02 -14.57
CA ILE A 3 -3.63 -16.10 -14.23
C ILE A 3 -2.86 -16.75 -13.09
N THR A 4 -1.59 -17.04 -13.32
CA THR A 4 -0.72 -17.73 -12.36
C THR A 4 0.30 -16.72 -11.87
N THR A 5 0.13 -16.19 -10.67
CA THR A 5 1.09 -15.25 -10.06
C THR A 5 1.87 -15.99 -8.97
N SER A 6 3.19 -16.07 -9.15
CA SER A 6 4.12 -16.61 -8.16
C SER A 6 4.42 -15.57 -7.08
N TYR A 7 4.49 -15.99 -5.81
CA TYR A 7 4.90 -15.16 -4.68
C TYR A 7 6.13 -15.77 -3.99
N TYR A 8 6.90 -14.92 -3.31
CA TYR A 8 8.12 -15.28 -2.59
C TYR A 8 7.85 -15.30 -1.08
N VAL A 9 7.89 -16.48 -0.47
CA VAL A 9 7.99 -16.63 0.98
C VAL A 9 9.07 -17.67 1.25
N HIS A 10 10.15 -17.27 1.91
CA HIS A 10 11.17 -18.17 2.50
C HIS A 10 11.67 -19.29 1.56
N GLY A 11 12.26 -18.93 0.42
CA GLY A 11 13.01 -19.89 -0.42
C GLY A 11 12.15 -20.95 -1.15
N HIS A 12 10.82 -20.91 -1.03
CA HIS A 12 9.92 -21.80 -1.76
C HIS A 12 9.13 -21.05 -2.83
N ARG A 13 9.44 -21.29 -4.12
CA ARG A 13 8.56 -20.94 -5.24
C ARG A 13 7.36 -21.89 -5.26
N GLY A 14 6.34 -21.60 -4.47
CA GLY A 14 5.05 -22.30 -4.51
C GLY A 14 4.11 -21.68 -5.55
N ARG A 15 3.32 -22.52 -6.23
CA ARG A 15 2.08 -22.09 -6.92
C ARG A 15 0.94 -22.16 -5.90
N ALA A 16 0.34 -21.05 -5.49
CA ALA A 16 -1.05 -21.10 -5.03
C ALA A 16 -1.95 -20.82 -6.22
N THR A 17 -2.93 -21.69 -6.35
CA THR A 17 -4.21 -21.32 -6.91
C THR A 17 -4.88 -20.38 -5.92
N VAL A 18 -4.98 -19.10 -6.29
CA VAL A 18 -5.83 -18.14 -5.59
C VAL A 18 -7.25 -18.23 -6.14
N GLU A 19 -8.23 -18.28 -5.25
CA GLU A 19 -9.64 -18.36 -5.60
C GLU A 19 -10.43 -17.36 -4.77
N LYS A 20 -11.50 -16.83 -5.37
CA LYS A 20 -12.45 -15.98 -4.65
C LYS A 20 -13.21 -16.86 -3.67
N LYS A 21 -13.28 -16.43 -2.41
CA LYS A 21 -13.92 -17.18 -1.33
C LYS A 21 -15.20 -16.49 -0.87
N ASP A 22 -16.16 -17.29 -0.40
CA ASP A 22 -17.35 -16.79 0.28
C ASP A 22 -16.99 -16.49 1.75
N VAL A 23 -16.29 -15.38 1.95
CA VAL A 23 -15.81 -14.90 3.26
C VAL A 23 -16.32 -13.47 3.52
N LEU A 24 -16.10 -12.95 4.72
CA LEU A 24 -16.43 -11.55 5.02
C LEU A 24 -15.46 -10.62 4.31
N SER A 25 -15.96 -9.47 3.89
CA SER A 25 -15.12 -8.36 3.44
C SER A 25 -14.26 -7.81 4.59
N HIS A 26 -13.10 -7.23 4.29
CA HIS A 26 -12.21 -6.67 5.32
C HIS A 26 -12.92 -5.71 6.30
N HIS A 27 -13.83 -4.87 5.82
CA HIS A 27 -14.54 -3.90 6.67
C HIS A 27 -15.58 -4.56 7.57
N GLU A 28 -16.16 -5.70 7.18
CA GLU A 28 -17.05 -6.48 8.04
C GLU A 28 -16.28 -7.27 9.10
N VAL A 29 -15.13 -7.85 8.74
CA VAL A 29 -14.23 -8.47 9.74
C VAL A 29 -13.85 -7.43 10.79
N LEU A 30 -13.44 -6.23 10.36
CA LEU A 30 -13.09 -5.14 11.26
C LEU A 30 -14.28 -4.69 12.14
N THR A 31 -15.50 -4.66 11.60
CA THR A 31 -16.72 -4.39 12.38
C THR A 31 -16.93 -5.45 13.47
N ARG A 32 -16.79 -6.74 13.11
CA ARG A 32 -17.01 -7.85 14.05
C ARG A 32 -15.95 -7.94 15.15
N LEU A 33 -14.74 -7.42 14.89
CA LEU A 33 -13.66 -7.29 15.88
C LEU A 33 -13.78 -6.03 16.75
N ASP A 34 -14.82 -5.23 16.55
CA ASP A 34 -14.97 -3.89 17.15
C ASP A 34 -13.79 -2.96 16.87
N GLY A 35 -13.15 -3.10 15.70
CA GLY A 35 -11.87 -2.45 15.40
C GLY A 35 -11.97 -1.02 14.86
N TYR A 36 -13.16 -0.54 14.49
CA TYR A 36 -13.34 0.81 13.96
C TYR A 36 -14.76 1.36 14.10
N ASP A 37 -14.92 2.68 13.97
CA ASP A 37 -16.19 3.43 13.98
C ASP A 37 -16.26 4.39 12.78
N PRO A 38 -16.83 3.94 11.64
CA PRO A 38 -16.93 4.77 10.44
C PRO A 38 -18.07 5.81 10.54
N GLU A 39 -19.13 5.55 11.30
CA GLU A 39 -20.26 6.48 11.40
C GLU A 39 -19.86 7.76 12.13
N ARG A 40 -19.17 7.64 13.26
CA ARG A 40 -18.67 8.80 14.01
C ARG A 40 -17.49 9.47 13.31
N GLY A 41 -16.64 8.72 12.61
CA GLY A 41 -15.57 9.30 11.80
C GLY A 41 -16.11 10.19 10.69
N VAL A 42 -17.06 9.69 9.90
CA VAL A 42 -17.69 10.48 8.83
C VAL A 42 -18.40 11.71 9.37
N LYS A 43 -19.06 11.60 10.53
CA LYS A 43 -19.71 12.74 11.18
C LYS A 43 -18.73 13.84 11.60
N VAL A 44 -17.52 13.47 12.04
CA VAL A 44 -16.55 14.41 12.62
C VAL A 44 -15.62 15.00 11.56
N VAL A 45 -15.09 14.17 10.66
CA VAL A 45 -14.00 14.55 9.75
C VAL A 45 -14.45 14.57 8.29
N GLY A 46 -15.51 13.85 7.95
CA GLY A 46 -16.09 13.81 6.61
C GLY A 46 -15.96 12.45 5.92
N HIS A 47 -16.39 12.37 4.67
CA HIS A 47 -16.41 11.13 3.90
C HIS A 47 -15.03 10.44 3.85
N ARG A 48 -14.99 9.10 3.96
CA ARG A 48 -13.79 8.22 4.08
C ARG A 48 -13.10 8.19 5.45
N GLU A 49 -13.53 9.01 6.40
CA GLU A 49 -12.87 9.06 7.70
C GLU A 49 -13.54 8.18 8.75
N LEU A 50 -12.74 7.68 9.68
CA LEU A 50 -13.10 6.68 10.68
C LEU A 50 -12.22 6.83 11.92
N PHE A 51 -12.71 6.31 13.04
CA PHE A 51 -11.87 6.09 14.21
C PHE A 51 -11.48 4.62 14.26
N LEU A 52 -10.17 4.31 14.29
CA LEU A 52 -9.72 3.02 14.78
C LEU A 52 -9.95 2.96 16.29
N LYS A 53 -10.24 1.77 16.82
CA LYS A 53 -10.43 1.53 18.25
C LYS A 53 -10.12 0.07 18.58
N GLU A 54 -9.90 -0.20 19.86
CA GLU A 54 -9.70 -1.56 20.38
C GLU A 54 -8.69 -2.33 19.51
N MET A 55 -9.14 -3.42 18.87
CA MET A 55 -8.31 -4.25 18.02
C MET A 55 -7.75 -3.53 16.79
N GLY A 56 -8.46 -2.55 16.22
CA GLY A 56 -7.93 -1.75 15.11
C GLY A 56 -6.69 -0.96 15.56
N CYS A 57 -6.76 -0.38 16.75
CA CYS A 57 -5.63 0.31 17.39
C CYS A 57 -4.56 -0.61 17.95
N LEU A 58 -4.73 -1.94 17.99
CA LEU A 58 -3.70 -2.87 18.47
C LEU A 58 -2.99 -3.57 17.31
N LEU A 59 -3.74 -3.88 16.24
CA LEU A 59 -3.21 -4.48 15.02
C LEU A 59 -2.34 -3.50 14.21
N GLU A 60 -2.54 -2.20 14.40
CA GLU A 60 -1.76 -1.12 13.77
C GLU A 60 -0.40 -0.86 14.47
N PRO A 61 -0.31 -0.60 15.79
CA PRO A 61 0.95 -0.29 16.46
C PRO A 61 1.89 -1.47 16.67
N GLY A 62 1.48 -2.70 16.33
CA GLY A 62 2.43 -3.81 16.19
C GLY A 62 3.54 -3.51 15.16
N PHE A 63 3.31 -2.53 14.28
CA PHE A 63 4.27 -2.00 13.32
C PHE A 63 5.03 -0.73 13.81
N ASP A 64 4.60 -0.09 14.91
CA ASP A 64 5.03 1.25 15.33
C ASP A 64 6.28 1.31 16.23
N GLN A 65 6.67 0.20 16.89
CA GLN A 65 7.75 0.20 17.90
C GLN A 65 9.19 0.36 17.33
N LEU A 66 9.37 0.82 16.09
CA LEU A 66 10.67 0.89 15.38
C LEU A 66 11.22 2.32 15.13
N ARG A 67 10.78 3.32 15.90
CA ARG A 67 10.67 4.70 15.41
C ARG A 67 11.37 5.73 16.29
N ASN A 68 12.37 6.45 15.76
CA ASN A 68 12.76 7.76 16.28
C ASN A 68 13.18 8.72 15.15
N THR A 69 12.34 9.75 14.97
CA THR A 69 12.65 11.17 14.67
C THR A 69 12.65 11.78 13.23
N TRP A 70 11.97 12.95 13.13
CA TRP A 70 12.00 14.12 12.20
C TRP A 70 11.29 14.12 10.81
N GLN A 71 10.95 15.35 10.38
CA GLN A 71 10.05 15.81 9.29
C GLN A 71 10.76 16.79 8.32
N LYS A 72 10.34 16.82 7.03
CA LYS A 72 9.90 18.03 6.24
C LYS A 72 9.77 17.85 4.70
N THR A 73 8.53 17.89 4.20
CA THR A 73 8.01 18.51 2.93
C THR A 73 8.20 17.88 1.54
N ALA A 74 7.34 18.28 0.58
CA ALA A 74 6.83 17.56 -0.61
C ALA A 74 7.02 18.23 -1.99
N GLN A 75 6.84 17.47 -3.09
CA GLN A 75 7.07 17.83 -4.50
C GLN A 75 5.89 18.51 -5.22
N LEU A 76 6.20 19.54 -6.01
CA LEU A 76 5.29 20.57 -6.59
C LEU A 76 4.23 20.12 -7.61
N GLU A 77 4.34 18.96 -8.25
CA GLU A 77 3.38 18.55 -9.31
C GLU A 77 2.20 17.71 -8.80
N GLN A 78 2.26 17.16 -7.58
CA GLN A 78 1.14 16.46 -6.90
C GLN A 78 0.21 17.41 -6.13
N PHE A 79 0.50 18.73 -6.15
CA PHE A 79 -0.07 19.71 -5.22
C PHE A 79 -1.59 19.90 -5.35
N ASP A 80 -2.14 19.91 -6.57
CA ASP A 80 -3.53 20.32 -6.77
C ASP A 80 -4.57 19.22 -6.54
N GLU A 81 -4.17 17.94 -6.67
CA GLU A 81 -5.10 16.81 -6.58
C GLU A 81 -4.90 15.93 -5.34
N GLU A 82 -3.68 15.83 -4.79
CA GLU A 82 -3.38 14.88 -3.71
C GLU A 82 -3.12 15.54 -2.35
N LEU A 83 -2.55 16.75 -2.30
CA LEU A 83 -2.05 17.34 -1.04
C LEU A 83 -3.08 18.23 -0.34
N TYR A 84 -3.15 18.09 0.99
CA TYR A 84 -3.86 19.02 1.85
C TYR A 84 -3.00 20.24 2.15
N LYS A 85 -3.58 21.44 1.98
CA LYS A 85 -2.94 22.71 2.32
C LYS A 85 -3.29 23.12 3.76
N VAL A 86 -2.27 23.50 4.53
CA VAL A 86 -2.38 24.04 5.89
C VAL A 86 -2.12 25.54 5.82
N VAL A 87 -3.15 26.32 6.14
CA VAL A 87 -3.10 27.79 6.08
C VAL A 87 -2.96 28.38 7.49
N ASP A 88 -2.11 29.39 7.63
CA ASP A 88 -1.81 30.06 8.92
C ASP A 88 -2.21 31.55 8.91
N GLY A 89 -3.06 31.95 7.96
CA GLY A 89 -3.51 33.35 7.79
C GLY A 89 -2.54 34.25 7.04
N ASP A 90 -1.25 33.89 6.97
CA ASP A 90 -0.25 34.48 6.08
C ASP A 90 0.13 33.48 4.99
N ALA A 91 -0.11 33.83 3.73
CA ALA A 91 0.16 32.98 2.58
C ALA A 91 1.64 32.56 2.46
N GLN A 92 2.58 33.33 3.03
CA GLN A 92 4.01 32.96 3.06
C GLN A 92 4.30 31.79 4.00
N ASN A 93 3.42 31.54 4.98
CA ASN A 93 3.57 30.48 5.98
C ASN A 93 2.77 29.22 5.68
N ASP A 94 2.04 29.22 4.55
CA ASP A 94 1.26 28.08 4.09
C ASP A 94 2.15 26.84 3.92
N LYS A 95 1.68 25.71 4.43
CA LYS A 95 2.36 24.42 4.34
C LYS A 95 1.47 23.38 3.69
N TYR A 96 2.03 22.22 3.40
CA TYR A 96 1.29 21.09 2.86
C TYR A 96 1.53 19.85 3.72
N LEU A 97 0.48 19.09 3.97
CA LEU A 97 0.61 17.76 4.59
C LEU A 97 1.25 16.80 3.58
N ILE A 98 2.13 15.93 4.07
CA ILE A 98 2.85 14.98 3.24
C ILE A 98 1.94 13.80 2.82
N ALA A 99 2.07 13.35 1.57
CA ALA A 99 1.37 12.17 1.05
C ALA A 99 2.20 10.87 1.17
N THR A 100 3.46 11.00 1.57
CA THR A 100 4.45 9.94 1.76
C THR A 100 5.66 10.48 2.53
N SER A 101 6.38 9.66 3.30
CA SER A 101 7.66 10.02 3.93
C SER A 101 8.82 10.17 2.93
N GLU A 102 8.68 9.66 1.69
CA GLU A 102 9.62 9.91 0.60
C GLU A 102 9.85 11.40 0.37
N GLN A 103 8.76 12.18 0.36
CA GLN A 103 8.76 13.62 0.18
C GLN A 103 9.77 14.29 1.15
N PRO A 104 9.58 14.18 2.48
CA PRO A 104 10.48 14.81 3.42
C PRO A 104 11.91 14.24 3.43
N ILE A 105 12.07 12.93 3.20
CA ILE A 105 13.39 12.31 3.21
C ILE A 105 14.21 12.75 2.00
N SER A 106 13.59 12.89 0.83
CA SER A 106 14.28 13.39 -0.36
C SER A 106 14.78 14.82 -0.16
N ALA A 107 13.93 15.70 0.40
CA ALA A 107 14.28 17.10 0.65
C ALA A 107 15.29 17.29 1.80
N PHE A 108 15.43 16.32 2.70
CA PHE A 108 16.37 16.37 3.82
C PHE A 108 17.82 16.59 3.37
N HIS A 109 18.18 16.07 2.19
CA HIS A 109 19.52 16.17 1.61
C HIS A 109 19.66 17.28 0.55
N ALA A 110 18.69 18.19 0.47
CA ALA A 110 18.72 19.25 -0.54
C ALA A 110 20.02 20.08 -0.46
N ASP A 111 20.55 20.42 -1.64
CA ASP A 111 21.79 21.17 -1.83
C ASP A 111 23.09 20.52 -1.32
N GLU A 112 23.05 19.28 -0.82
CA GLU A 112 24.23 18.57 -0.31
C GLU A 112 25.16 18.05 -1.41
N TRP A 113 26.39 17.76 -1.01
CA TRP A 113 27.37 17.01 -1.80
C TRP A 113 27.72 15.71 -1.06
N LEU A 114 27.28 14.58 -1.62
CA LEU A 114 27.56 13.25 -1.08
C LEU A 114 28.70 12.59 -1.85
N THR A 115 29.53 11.83 -1.17
CA THR A 115 30.66 11.09 -1.75
C THR A 115 30.42 9.58 -1.72
N ALA A 116 31.27 8.81 -2.40
CA ALA A 116 31.21 7.35 -2.41
C ALA A 116 31.30 6.69 -1.01
N LYS A 117 31.76 7.43 0.01
CA LYS A 117 31.82 6.95 1.40
C LYS A 117 30.52 7.16 2.16
N ASP A 118 29.68 8.09 1.70
CA ASP A 118 28.43 8.46 2.36
C ASP A 118 27.28 7.55 1.87
N VAL A 119 27.34 7.11 0.62
CA VAL A 119 26.30 6.27 -0.01
C VAL A 119 26.69 4.79 -0.09
N PRO A 120 25.74 3.84 -0.01
CA PRO A 120 24.29 4.04 0.05
C PRO A 120 23.79 4.48 1.43
N ILE A 121 22.98 5.54 1.47
CA ILE A 121 22.23 5.95 2.66
C ILE A 121 20.85 5.31 2.56
N ARG A 122 20.45 4.56 3.59
CA ARG A 122 19.16 3.87 3.63
C ARG A 122 18.31 4.38 4.79
N TYR A 123 17.08 4.75 4.48
CA TYR A 123 16.10 5.23 5.43
C TYR A 123 14.93 4.26 5.57
N ALA A 124 14.43 4.13 6.79
CA ALA A 124 13.12 3.56 7.10
C ALA A 124 12.21 4.71 7.57
N GLY A 125 11.52 5.34 6.62
CA GLY A 125 10.65 6.48 6.85
C GLY A 125 9.29 6.06 7.39
N PHE A 126 8.97 6.46 8.61
CA PHE A 126 7.64 6.26 9.20
C PHE A 126 6.89 7.59 9.26
N SER A 127 5.66 7.64 8.72
CA SER A 127 4.81 8.82 8.84
C SER A 127 3.32 8.51 8.63
N SER A 128 2.46 9.28 9.27
CA SER A 128 1.09 9.47 8.81
C SER A 128 1.11 10.23 7.47
N CYS A 129 0.39 9.68 6.50
CA CYS A 129 0.29 10.16 5.13
C CYS A 129 -1.11 10.71 4.89
N TYR A 130 -1.20 11.86 4.22
CA TYR A 130 -2.46 12.56 3.96
C TYR A 130 -2.69 12.68 2.46
N ARG A 131 -3.81 12.16 1.96
CA ARG A 131 -4.18 12.21 0.53
C ARG A 131 -5.62 12.65 0.35
N ARG A 132 -5.84 13.63 -0.51
CA ARG A 132 -7.19 14.13 -0.85
C ARG A 132 -8.03 13.12 -1.64
N GLU A 133 -7.38 12.15 -2.31
CA GLU A 133 -8.05 11.11 -3.10
C GLU A 133 -9.04 11.68 -4.14
N ALA A 134 -8.74 12.87 -4.69
CA ALA A 134 -9.53 13.50 -5.74
C ALA A 134 -9.60 12.58 -6.98
N GLY A 135 -10.78 12.44 -7.59
CA GLY A 135 -10.97 11.55 -8.77
C GLY A 135 -11.19 10.06 -8.46
N SER A 136 -11.21 9.65 -7.18
CA SER A 136 -11.50 8.26 -6.78
C SER A 136 -12.96 8.01 -6.38
N HIS A 137 -13.90 8.88 -6.76
CA HIS A 137 -15.26 8.89 -6.23
C HIS A 137 -15.93 7.49 -6.33
N GLY A 138 -16.39 6.97 -5.17
CA GLY A 138 -17.05 5.67 -5.06
C GLY A 138 -16.13 4.42 -5.14
N ARG A 139 -14.85 4.56 -5.49
CA ARG A 139 -13.90 3.43 -5.50
C ARG A 139 -13.35 3.13 -4.11
N ASP A 140 -13.35 1.84 -3.76
CA ASP A 140 -12.87 1.28 -2.49
C ASP A 140 -13.30 2.10 -1.26
N ALA A 141 -14.54 2.60 -1.26
CA ALA A 141 -15.04 3.56 -0.27
C ALA A 141 -15.47 2.91 1.06
N TRP A 142 -15.42 1.58 1.17
CA TRP A 142 -15.81 0.83 2.36
C TRP A 142 -14.57 0.43 3.16
N GLY A 143 -14.62 0.61 4.47
CA GLY A 143 -13.50 0.27 5.38
C GLY A 143 -12.31 1.22 5.27
N ILE A 144 -11.13 0.69 5.57
CA ILE A 144 -9.88 1.44 5.72
C ILE A 144 -8.94 1.34 4.49
N PHE A 145 -9.38 0.73 3.39
CA PHE A 145 -8.49 0.45 2.24
C PHE A 145 -8.06 1.73 1.48
N ARG A 146 -8.98 2.70 1.36
CA ARG A 146 -8.75 4.00 0.72
C ARG A 146 -9.36 5.13 1.56
N VAL A 147 -8.52 5.71 2.40
CA VAL A 147 -8.82 6.74 3.40
C VAL A 147 -7.97 7.99 3.16
N HIS A 148 -8.30 9.14 3.76
CA HIS A 148 -7.49 10.35 3.57
C HIS A 148 -6.27 10.40 4.48
N GLN A 149 -6.30 9.75 5.63
CA GLN A 149 -5.17 9.61 6.54
C GLN A 149 -4.83 8.12 6.72
N PHE A 150 -3.54 7.77 6.60
CA PHE A 150 -3.06 6.41 6.79
C PHE A 150 -1.58 6.37 7.19
N GLU A 151 -1.16 5.31 7.87
CA GLU A 151 0.23 5.15 8.32
C GLU A 151 1.06 4.35 7.30
N LYS A 152 2.31 4.78 7.08
CA LYS A 152 3.20 4.13 6.12
C LYS A 152 4.63 4.04 6.62
N ILE A 153 5.22 2.86 6.45
CA ILE A 153 6.66 2.62 6.51
C ILE A 153 7.19 2.55 5.07
N GLU A 154 8.16 3.41 4.77
CA GLU A 154 8.77 3.58 3.47
C GLU A 154 10.27 3.30 3.56
N GLN A 155 10.82 2.64 2.56
CA GLN A 155 12.24 2.54 2.32
C GLN A 155 12.63 3.66 1.35
N PHE A 156 13.67 4.42 1.68
CA PHE A 156 14.23 5.41 0.76
C PHE A 156 15.74 5.25 0.72
N VAL A 157 16.32 5.25 -0.48
CA VAL A 157 17.75 5.02 -0.67
C VAL A 157 18.33 6.11 -1.55
N LEU A 158 19.39 6.77 -1.07
CA LEU A 158 20.30 7.55 -1.89
C LEU A 158 21.54 6.72 -2.15
N THR A 159 21.85 6.45 -3.42
CA THR A 159 22.95 5.55 -3.80
C THR A 159 23.80 6.11 -4.94
N ASP A 160 24.95 5.48 -5.13
CA ASP A 160 25.81 5.69 -6.28
C ASP A 160 25.00 5.44 -7.58
N PRO A 161 25.06 6.37 -8.56
CA PRO A 161 24.41 6.19 -9.86
C PRO A 161 24.65 4.83 -10.51
N GLU A 162 25.87 4.32 -10.42
CA GLU A 162 26.28 3.05 -11.04
C GLU A 162 25.68 1.82 -10.33
N LYS A 163 25.30 1.95 -9.05
CA LYS A 163 24.77 0.85 -8.22
C LYS A 163 23.26 0.86 -8.05
N SER A 164 22.58 1.90 -8.54
CA SER A 164 21.14 2.08 -8.31
C SER A 164 20.27 0.91 -8.75
N TRP A 165 20.60 0.24 -9.86
CA TRP A 165 19.82 -0.93 -10.31
C TRP A 165 20.05 -2.17 -9.47
N GLU A 166 21.25 -2.35 -8.91
CA GLU A 166 21.54 -3.41 -7.95
C GLU A 166 20.75 -3.19 -6.64
N GLU A 167 20.74 -1.95 -6.13
CA GLU A 167 19.93 -1.57 -4.97
C GLU A 167 18.42 -1.72 -5.23
N PHE A 168 17.98 -1.41 -6.46
CA PHE A 168 16.59 -1.59 -6.87
C PHE A 168 16.21 -3.06 -6.79
N ASP A 169 16.98 -3.95 -7.42
CA ASP A 169 16.72 -5.39 -7.41
C ASP A 169 16.77 -6.01 -6.00
N GLN A 170 17.63 -5.50 -5.10
CA GLN A 170 17.64 -5.88 -3.68
C GLN A 170 16.36 -5.43 -2.97
N SER A 171 15.86 -4.23 -3.28
CA SER A 171 14.66 -3.63 -2.69
C SER A 171 13.36 -4.20 -3.29
N SER A 172 13.43 -4.80 -4.48
CA SER A 172 12.29 -5.31 -5.23
C SER A 172 12.31 -6.82 -5.36
N GLN A 173 11.65 -7.51 -4.45
CA GLN A 173 11.28 -8.92 -4.63
C GLN A 173 9.89 -9.07 -5.28
N SER A 174 9.47 -8.15 -6.18
CA SER A 174 8.11 -8.07 -6.74
C SER A 174 8.03 -7.70 -8.24
N SER A 175 6.82 -7.81 -8.81
CA SER A 175 6.49 -7.81 -10.25
C SER A 175 6.44 -6.40 -10.88
N GLN A 176 6.73 -6.26 -12.18
CA GLN A 176 6.88 -4.94 -12.85
C GLN A 176 5.56 -4.34 -13.35
N VAL A 177 5.41 -3.02 -13.15
CA VAL A 177 4.25 -2.22 -13.60
C VAL A 177 4.75 -0.91 -14.22
N PRO A 178 4.11 -0.38 -15.28
CA PRO A 178 4.53 0.88 -15.92
C PRO A 178 4.45 2.10 -14.98
N SER A 179 5.30 3.09 -15.28
CA SER A 179 5.81 4.11 -14.34
C SER A 179 5.13 5.48 -14.40
N ASN A 180 5.25 6.28 -13.33
CA ASN A 180 4.91 7.72 -13.29
C ASN A 180 6.09 8.59 -13.80
N ASN A 181 5.91 9.91 -13.94
CA ASN A 181 6.90 10.80 -14.57
C ASN A 181 8.31 10.80 -13.91
N ALA A 182 8.41 10.47 -12.62
CA ALA A 182 9.67 10.49 -11.87
C ALA A 182 10.42 9.15 -11.87
N ALA A 183 9.71 8.03 -12.00
CA ALA A 183 10.31 6.71 -11.89
C ALA A 183 10.79 6.20 -13.27
N ALA A 184 12.06 5.79 -13.36
CA ALA A 184 12.61 5.14 -14.54
C ALA A 184 12.07 3.70 -14.68
N LYS A 185 11.81 3.04 -13.54
CA LYS A 185 11.14 1.74 -13.46
C LYS A 185 10.40 1.62 -12.13
N LYS A 186 9.24 0.95 -12.16
CA LYS A 186 8.39 0.66 -11.00
C LYS A 186 8.08 -0.84 -10.91
N TYR A 187 8.09 -1.37 -9.69
CA TYR A 187 7.58 -2.69 -9.34
C TYR A 187 6.44 -2.54 -8.34
N ASP A 188 5.32 -3.21 -8.58
CA ASP A 188 4.22 -3.27 -7.62
C ASP A 188 4.08 -4.69 -7.05
N LEU A 189 3.92 -4.77 -5.73
CA LEU A 189 3.49 -6.00 -5.06
C LEU A 189 2.00 -5.90 -4.84
N GLU A 190 1.26 -6.73 -5.56
CA GLU A 190 -0.16 -6.90 -5.37
C GLU A 190 -0.45 -8.15 -4.53
N ALA A 191 -1.32 -8.01 -3.54
CA ALA A 191 -1.79 -9.12 -2.73
C ALA A 191 -3.19 -9.57 -3.16
N TRP A 192 -3.48 -10.85 -2.98
CA TRP A 192 -4.80 -11.41 -3.27
C TRP A 192 -5.79 -11.11 -2.14
N PHE A 193 -6.94 -10.54 -2.51
CA PHE A 193 -8.07 -10.27 -1.61
C PHE A 193 -9.18 -11.30 -1.86
N PRO A 194 -9.34 -12.32 -0.99
CA PRO A 194 -10.23 -13.45 -1.26
C PRO A 194 -11.71 -13.09 -1.32
N PHE A 195 -12.20 -12.08 -0.59
CA PHE A 195 -13.59 -11.64 -0.73
C PHE A 195 -13.81 -10.92 -2.07
N GLN A 196 -12.91 -9.99 -2.38
CA GLN A 196 -13.01 -9.19 -3.60
C GLN A 196 -12.81 -10.06 -4.84
N GLY A 197 -11.89 -11.04 -4.76
CA GLY A 197 -11.53 -11.92 -5.86
C GLY A 197 -10.62 -11.24 -6.88
N GLU A 198 -9.78 -10.31 -6.42
CA GLU A 198 -8.83 -9.57 -7.25
C GLU A 198 -7.51 -9.33 -6.51
N TYR A 199 -6.47 -9.01 -7.27
CA TYR A 199 -5.21 -8.53 -6.75
C TYR A 199 -5.30 -7.02 -6.50
N LYS A 200 -4.76 -6.57 -5.36
CA LYS A 200 -4.71 -5.16 -4.98
C LYS A 200 -3.30 -4.76 -4.58
N GLU A 201 -2.88 -3.58 -5.03
CA GLU A 201 -1.56 -3.00 -4.72
C GLU A 201 -1.39 -2.74 -3.22
N LEU A 202 -0.33 -3.31 -2.63
CA LEU A 202 0.11 -3.04 -1.25
C LEU A 202 1.45 -2.30 -1.19
N VAL A 203 2.33 -2.54 -2.17
CA VAL A 203 3.66 -1.94 -2.22
C VAL A 203 3.93 -1.45 -3.63
N SER A 204 4.54 -0.28 -3.72
CA SER A 204 5.21 0.23 -4.90
C SER A 204 6.69 0.45 -4.62
N CYS A 205 7.56 0.01 -5.51
CA CYS A 205 9.01 0.22 -5.45
C CYS A 205 9.46 0.89 -6.75
N SER A 206 10.17 2.02 -6.65
CA SER A 206 10.58 2.83 -7.79
C SER A 206 12.06 3.15 -7.74
N ASN A 207 12.72 3.06 -8.90
CA ASN A 207 14.02 3.69 -9.12
C ASN A 207 13.81 4.99 -9.89
N CYS A 208 14.05 6.13 -9.24
CA CYS A 208 13.88 7.45 -9.83
C CYS A 208 15.18 7.98 -10.45
N THR A 209 16.27 7.20 -10.41
CA THR A 209 17.61 7.63 -10.87
C THR A 209 17.95 9.01 -10.30
N ASP A 210 18.45 9.93 -11.11
CA ASP A 210 18.80 11.28 -10.70
C ASP A 210 17.64 12.30 -10.86
N TYR A 211 16.40 11.84 -11.11
CA TYR A 211 15.27 12.74 -11.42
C TYR A 211 15.02 13.73 -10.28
N GLN A 212 14.84 13.21 -9.06
CA GLN A 212 14.53 14.01 -7.87
C GLN A 212 15.79 14.73 -7.36
N SER A 213 16.94 14.08 -7.38
CA SER A 213 18.20 14.63 -6.89
C SER A 213 18.71 15.80 -7.72
N ARG A 214 18.42 15.86 -9.03
CA ARG A 214 18.68 17.06 -9.84
C ARG A 214 17.86 18.26 -9.37
N ALA A 215 16.56 18.09 -9.16
CA ALA A 215 15.68 19.17 -8.72
C ALA A 215 16.03 19.68 -7.31
N LEU A 216 16.46 18.76 -6.44
CA LEU A 216 16.87 19.05 -5.05
C LEU A 216 18.36 19.37 -4.93
N GLU A 217 19.10 19.39 -6.04
CA GLU A 217 20.53 19.67 -6.09
C GLU A 217 21.42 18.78 -5.17
N ILE A 218 21.06 17.50 -5.03
CA ILE A 218 21.79 16.49 -4.24
C ILE A 218 22.89 15.85 -5.10
N ARG A 219 24.11 16.36 -4.95
CA ARG A 219 25.21 16.08 -5.89
C ARG A 219 26.06 14.89 -5.43
N TYR A 220 26.72 14.24 -6.39
CA TYR A 220 27.61 13.10 -6.15
C TYR A 220 29.07 13.44 -6.50
N GLY A 221 29.98 13.18 -5.56
CA GLY A 221 31.42 13.34 -5.71
C GLY A 221 31.91 14.75 -5.34
N THR A 222 32.99 15.20 -5.97
CA THR A 222 33.51 16.56 -5.84
C THR A 222 33.55 17.19 -7.22
N LYS A 223 33.13 18.46 -7.36
CA LYS A 223 33.23 19.17 -8.64
C LYS A 223 34.70 19.33 -9.03
N LEU A 224 35.16 18.57 -10.02
CA LEU A 224 36.46 18.83 -10.63
C LEU A 224 36.34 20.10 -11.50
N GLN A 225 37.38 20.94 -11.53
CA GLN A 225 37.39 22.15 -12.36
C GLN A 225 37.21 21.85 -13.86
N THR A 226 37.51 20.62 -14.28
CA THR A 226 37.38 20.12 -15.66
C THR A 226 36.01 19.54 -15.98
N GLU A 227 35.15 19.27 -14.97
CA GLU A 227 33.82 18.70 -15.21
C GLU A 227 32.80 19.77 -15.57
N ILE A 228 32.26 19.66 -16.79
CA ILE A 228 31.24 20.58 -17.33
C ILE A 228 29.87 20.32 -16.71
N ARG A 229 29.59 19.09 -16.25
CA ARG A 229 28.30 18.67 -15.69
C ARG A 229 28.47 18.13 -14.27
N LYS A 230 27.56 18.54 -13.38
CA LYS A 230 27.44 17.96 -12.04
C LYS A 230 26.92 16.53 -12.17
N LYS A 231 27.42 15.62 -11.34
CA LYS A 231 26.83 14.30 -11.11
C LYS A 231 25.91 14.39 -9.89
N TYR A 232 24.86 13.60 -9.88
CA TYR A 232 23.86 13.56 -8.81
C TYR A 232 23.69 12.13 -8.33
N VAL A 233 23.36 11.93 -7.06
CA VAL A 233 23.05 10.60 -6.53
C VAL A 233 21.77 10.06 -7.16
N HIS A 234 21.59 8.74 -7.16
CA HIS A 234 20.31 8.15 -7.55
C HIS A 234 19.41 7.94 -6.32
N ALA A 235 18.11 8.24 -6.48
CA ALA A 235 17.10 8.08 -5.45
C ALA A 235 16.16 6.91 -5.78
N LEU A 236 15.90 6.07 -4.78
CA LEU A 236 14.94 4.97 -4.82
C LEU A 236 13.95 5.10 -3.66
N ASN A 237 12.70 4.75 -3.90
CA ASN A 237 11.65 4.68 -2.89
C ASN A 237 10.92 3.33 -2.97
N SER A 238 10.49 2.79 -1.84
CA SER A 238 9.71 1.57 -1.79
C SER A 238 8.83 1.51 -0.56
N THR A 239 7.54 1.31 -0.73
CA THR A 239 6.64 1.09 0.41
C THR A 239 6.97 -0.23 1.08
N LEU A 240 7.35 -0.22 2.35
CA LEU A 240 7.49 -1.46 3.11
C LEU A 240 6.12 -1.96 3.58
N CYS A 241 5.31 -1.06 4.13
CA CYS A 241 3.97 -1.36 4.64
C CYS A 241 3.13 -0.09 4.69
N ALA A 242 1.98 -0.08 4.01
CA ALA A 242 0.88 0.82 4.31
C ALA A 242 -0.08 0.09 5.26
N THR A 243 -0.13 0.51 6.53
CA THR A 243 -0.64 -0.31 7.65
C THR A 243 -2.11 -0.72 7.45
N GLU A 244 -2.96 0.19 6.98
CA GLU A 244 -4.40 -0.02 6.80
C GLU A 244 -4.69 -0.96 5.63
N ARG A 245 -3.98 -0.81 4.51
CA ARG A 245 -4.13 -1.71 3.35
C ARG A 245 -3.59 -3.10 3.67
N ALA A 246 -2.44 -3.16 4.35
CA ALA A 246 -1.89 -4.42 4.83
C ALA A 246 -2.87 -5.10 5.81
N LEU A 247 -3.47 -4.34 6.74
CA LEU A 247 -4.48 -4.84 7.65
C LEU A 247 -5.71 -5.36 6.90
N CYS A 248 -6.22 -4.66 5.88
CA CYS A 248 -7.31 -5.18 5.05
C CYS A 248 -6.96 -6.54 4.43
N CYS A 249 -5.75 -6.68 3.89
CA CYS A 249 -5.27 -7.94 3.32
C CYS A 249 -5.23 -9.06 4.37
N LEU A 250 -4.71 -8.77 5.57
CA LEU A 250 -4.67 -9.72 6.67
C LEU A 250 -6.08 -10.14 7.09
N LEU A 251 -6.99 -9.18 7.30
CA LEU A 251 -8.37 -9.43 7.73
C LEU A 251 -9.09 -10.36 6.75
N GLU A 252 -8.93 -10.18 5.44
CA GLU A 252 -9.57 -11.07 4.49
C GLU A 252 -8.94 -12.48 4.46
N ASN A 253 -7.62 -12.58 4.58
CA ASN A 253 -6.89 -13.84 4.42
C ASN A 253 -6.85 -14.72 5.68
N PHE A 254 -6.95 -14.11 6.87
CA PHE A 254 -6.77 -14.79 8.15
C PHE A 254 -8.05 -14.90 9.01
N GLN A 255 -9.20 -14.46 8.49
CA GLN A 255 -10.49 -14.68 9.15
C GLN A 255 -10.90 -16.16 9.19
N THR A 256 -11.70 -16.51 10.19
CA THR A 256 -12.46 -17.76 10.32
C THR A 256 -13.95 -17.45 10.49
N GLU A 257 -14.79 -18.47 10.67
CA GLU A 257 -16.20 -18.26 11.00
C GLU A 257 -16.39 -17.55 12.35
N GLU A 258 -15.45 -17.79 13.28
CA GLU A 258 -15.52 -17.39 14.69
C GLU A 258 -14.65 -16.16 15.03
N GLY A 259 -13.67 -15.81 14.20
CA GLY A 259 -12.76 -14.71 14.50
C GLY A 259 -11.63 -14.53 13.51
N PHE A 260 -10.46 -14.16 14.02
CA PHE A 260 -9.27 -13.81 13.26
C PHE A 260 -8.04 -14.52 13.82
N ASN A 261 -7.34 -15.28 12.96
CA ASN A 261 -6.07 -15.90 13.30
C ASN A 261 -4.94 -14.88 13.20
N VAL A 262 -4.26 -14.61 14.31
CA VAL A 262 -3.14 -13.64 14.32
C VAL A 262 -1.92 -14.25 13.64
N PRO A 263 -1.36 -13.62 12.58
CA PRO A 263 -0.12 -14.07 11.96
C PRO A 263 1.01 -14.18 12.98
N ALA A 264 1.74 -15.30 12.96
CA ALA A 264 2.78 -15.59 13.95
C ALA A 264 3.78 -14.44 14.20
N PRO A 265 4.28 -13.70 13.18
CA PRO A 265 5.19 -12.58 13.39
C PRO A 265 4.59 -11.40 14.17
N LEU A 266 3.27 -11.22 14.12
CA LEU A 266 2.58 -10.09 14.75
C LEU A 266 2.23 -10.35 16.21
N ARG A 267 2.09 -11.62 16.62
CA ARG A 267 1.62 -12.01 17.96
C ARG A 267 2.40 -11.31 19.07
N LYS A 268 3.73 -11.31 18.99
CA LYS A 268 4.60 -10.72 20.02
C LYS A 268 4.41 -9.22 20.25
N TYR A 269 3.80 -8.51 19.31
CA TYR A 269 3.52 -7.07 19.44
C TYR A 269 2.11 -6.77 19.95
N LEU A 270 1.27 -7.79 20.10
CA LEU A 270 -0.07 -7.68 20.66
C LEU A 270 -0.06 -8.04 22.15
N PRO A 271 -0.85 -7.35 23.00
CA PRO A 271 -1.00 -7.70 24.41
C PRO A 271 -1.41 -9.17 24.59
N GLY A 272 -0.63 -9.93 25.37
CA GLY A 272 -0.89 -11.35 25.64
C GLY A 272 -0.49 -12.30 24.51
N ALA A 273 0.12 -11.81 23.44
CA ALA A 273 0.56 -12.58 22.27
C ALA A 273 -0.49 -13.58 21.72
N PRO A 274 -1.76 -13.14 21.51
CA PRO A 274 -2.83 -14.03 21.12
C PRO A 274 -2.55 -14.69 19.78
N GLU A 275 -2.88 -15.98 19.66
CA GLU A 275 -2.89 -16.68 18.38
C GLU A 275 -4.19 -16.46 17.60
N PHE A 276 -5.27 -16.14 18.32
CA PHE A 276 -6.62 -16.00 17.80
C PHE A 276 -7.38 -14.89 18.53
N ILE A 277 -8.19 -14.14 17.80
CA ILE A 277 -9.06 -13.09 18.34
C ILE A 277 -10.51 -13.41 17.92
N PRO A 278 -11.41 -13.70 18.87
CA PRO A 278 -12.81 -14.01 18.55
C PRO A 278 -13.58 -12.75 18.14
N PHE A 279 -14.62 -12.94 17.33
CA PHE A 279 -15.56 -11.86 17.02
C PHE A 279 -16.36 -11.45 18.25
N SER A 280 -16.39 -10.15 18.52
CA SER A 280 -17.10 -9.54 19.65
C SER A 280 -18.42 -8.87 19.25
N LYS A 281 -18.65 -8.67 17.95
CA LYS A 281 -19.86 -8.04 17.41
C LYS A 281 -20.55 -8.86 16.32
N GLU A 282 -21.87 -8.72 16.29
CA GLU A 282 -22.70 -9.18 15.17
C GLU A 282 -22.74 -8.15 14.05
N LEU A 283 -22.98 -8.63 12.83
CA LEU A 283 -23.16 -7.77 11.66
C LEU A 283 -24.62 -7.30 11.52
N PRO A 284 -24.87 -6.11 10.95
CA PRO A 284 -26.22 -5.66 10.61
C PRO A 284 -26.93 -6.58 9.59
N LYS A 285 -28.25 -6.47 9.45
CA LYS A 285 -29.06 -7.36 8.59
C LYS A 285 -28.90 -7.17 7.05
N ASP A 286 -28.02 -6.27 6.60
CA ASP A 286 -27.89 -5.87 5.18
C ASP A 286 -26.42 -5.68 4.76
N THR A 287 -25.59 -6.69 5.04
CA THR A 287 -24.13 -6.58 4.89
C THR A 287 -23.65 -6.66 3.44
N THR A 288 -22.44 -6.18 3.19
CA THR A 288 -21.79 -6.23 1.88
C THR A 288 -21.58 -7.66 1.41
N SER A 289 -21.09 -8.56 2.27
CA SER A 289 -20.91 -9.98 1.93
C SER A 289 -22.24 -10.70 1.70
N GLN A 290 -23.27 -10.42 2.49
CA GLN A 290 -24.61 -11.00 2.24
C GLN A 290 -25.18 -10.58 0.88
N LYS A 291 -25.04 -9.29 0.52
CA LYS A 291 -25.45 -8.77 -0.80
C LYS A 291 -24.63 -9.38 -1.94
N ALA A 292 -23.34 -9.60 -1.73
CA ALA A 292 -22.47 -10.26 -2.72
C ALA A 292 -22.87 -11.73 -2.97
N LYS A 293 -23.15 -12.48 -1.89
CA LYS A 293 -23.63 -13.87 -1.93
C LYS A 293 -24.99 -14.00 -2.63
N GLY A 294 -25.92 -13.09 -2.33
CA GLY A 294 -27.21 -13.03 -3.02
C GLY A 294 -27.11 -12.75 -4.53
N LYS A 295 -26.06 -12.05 -4.98
CA LYS A 295 -25.78 -11.82 -6.42
C LYS A 295 -25.14 -13.04 -7.09
N SER A 296 -24.19 -13.73 -6.44
CA SER A 296 -23.59 -14.96 -6.98
C SER A 296 -24.61 -16.09 -7.13
N ASP A 297 -25.55 -16.21 -6.21
CA ASP A 297 -26.61 -17.23 -6.29
C ASP A 297 -27.58 -16.94 -7.45
N LYS A 298 -27.89 -15.66 -7.70
CA LYS A 298 -28.71 -15.23 -8.85
C LYS A 298 -27.98 -15.43 -10.19
N SER A 299 -26.69 -15.14 -10.28
CA SER A 299 -25.92 -15.38 -11.53
C SER A 299 -25.78 -16.86 -11.84
N THR A 300 -25.61 -17.71 -10.83
CA THR A 300 -25.53 -19.17 -10.98
C THR A 300 -26.89 -19.76 -11.40
N LYS A 301 -28.01 -19.23 -10.88
CA LYS A 301 -29.36 -19.57 -11.35
C LYS A 301 -29.60 -19.14 -12.81
N ASN A 302 -29.17 -17.95 -13.22
CA ASN A 302 -29.33 -17.48 -14.60
C ASN A 302 -28.42 -18.19 -15.62
N GLN A 303 -27.25 -18.71 -15.20
CA GLN A 303 -26.41 -19.56 -16.06
C GLN A 303 -26.97 -20.97 -16.26
N ARG A 304 -27.68 -21.53 -15.27
CA ARG A 304 -28.37 -22.83 -15.43
C ARG A 304 -29.52 -22.80 -16.45
N SER A 305 -30.06 -21.63 -16.77
CA SER A 305 -31.09 -21.45 -17.82
C SER A 305 -30.55 -21.28 -19.26
N ARG A 306 -29.24 -21.34 -19.47
CA ARG A 306 -28.63 -21.36 -20.82
C ARG A 306 -27.60 -22.49 -20.94
N LEU A 307 -28.06 -23.74 -20.82
CA LEU A 307 -27.28 -24.88 -21.27
C LEU A 307 -27.44 -25.00 -22.80
N LEU A 308 -26.64 -24.23 -23.54
CA LEU A 308 -26.50 -24.45 -24.98
C LEU A 308 -25.73 -25.76 -25.16
N VAL A 309 -26.42 -26.83 -25.54
CA VAL A 309 -25.81 -28.11 -25.91
C VAL A 309 -25.02 -27.90 -27.20
N LEU A 310 -23.73 -27.59 -27.07
CA LEU A 310 -22.80 -27.58 -28.20
C LEU A 310 -22.48 -29.03 -28.60
N ARG A 311 -23.20 -29.55 -29.60
CA ARG A 311 -22.82 -30.76 -30.34
C ARG A 311 -21.47 -30.53 -31.03
N LEU A 312 -20.46 -31.32 -30.68
CA LEU A 312 -19.17 -31.36 -31.37
C LEU A 312 -19.34 -31.81 -32.84
N PRO A 313 -18.68 -31.17 -33.83
CA PRO A 313 -18.73 -31.61 -35.21
C PRO A 313 -17.89 -32.87 -35.42
N ARG A 314 -18.45 -33.85 -36.15
CA ARG A 314 -17.78 -35.09 -36.57
C ARG A 314 -16.56 -34.76 -37.46
N ARG A 315 -15.39 -35.29 -37.09
CA ARG A 315 -14.18 -35.28 -37.93
C ARG A 315 -14.46 -35.92 -39.29
N ARG A 316 -14.25 -35.18 -40.39
CA ARG A 316 -14.06 -35.79 -41.72
C ARG A 316 -12.64 -36.37 -41.76
N ARG A 317 -12.55 -37.68 -42.00
CA ARG A 317 -11.30 -38.34 -42.36
C ARG A 317 -10.96 -37.99 -43.81
N SER A 318 -9.69 -37.73 -44.08
CA SER A 318 -9.07 -37.94 -45.40
C SER A 318 -9.20 -39.40 -45.79
#